data_AF-A0A1W9Q2I4-F1
#
_entry.id   AF-A0A1W9Q2I4-F1
#
_cell.length_a   1.000
_cell.length_b   1.000
_cell.length_c   1.000
_cell.angle_alpha   90.00
_cell.angle_beta   90.00
_cell.angle_gamma   90.00
#
_symmetry.space_group_name_H-M   'P 1'
#
loop_
_entity.id
_entity.type
_entity.pdbx_description
1 polymer ?
#
loop_
_entity_poly.entity_id
_entity_poly.type
_entity_poly.pdbx_seq_one_letter_code
_entity_poly.pdbx_strand_id
1 'polypeptide(L)'
;MNSYQEIKEILKTANHLEPHRKEAFLSWFCDHFSVEGVDEALSHLKILGNEAVSEHKSLIENEYKWCESQPLDRVIRISKGKKV
;
A
#
# COMPACT_ATOMS: atom_id res chain seq x y z
N MET A 1 0.77 19.57 2.80
CA MET A 1 0.92 18.68 1.63
C MET A 1 -0.43 18.01 1.39
N ASN A 2 -0.86 17.76 0.15
CA ASN A 2 -2.11 17.05 -0.12
C ASN A 2 -1.89 15.55 0.14
N SER A 3 -2.77 14.90 0.91
CA SER A 3 -2.60 13.51 1.35
C SER A 3 -2.51 12.52 0.18
N TYR A 4 -3.14 12.82 -0.95
CA TYR A 4 -2.98 12.05 -2.19
C TYR A 4 -1.53 12.08 -2.72
N GLN A 5 -0.85 13.23 -2.65
CA GLN A 5 0.55 13.31 -3.08
C GLN A 5 1.46 12.52 -2.14
N GLU A 6 1.20 12.55 -0.83
CA GLU A 6 1.99 11.79 0.15
C GLU A 6 1.82 10.27 -0.06
N ILE A 7 0.61 9.80 -0.38
CA ILE A 7 0.39 8.39 -0.77
C ILE A 7 1.21 8.03 -2.01
N LYS A 8 1.27 8.90 -3.02
CA LYS A 8 2.11 8.66 -4.20
C LYS A 8 3.59 8.58 -3.85
N GLU A 9 4.07 9.39 -2.90
CA GLU A 9 5.45 9.32 -2.42
C GLU A 9 5.72 8.00 -1.70
N ILE A 10 4.79 7.50 -0.87
CA ILE A 10 4.91 6.19 -0.22
C ILE A 10 5.01 5.08 -1.26
N LEU A 11 4.13 5.07 -2.27
CA LEU A 11 4.19 4.08 -3.36
C LEU A 11 5.50 4.15 -4.14
N LYS A 12 6.01 5.36 -4.39
CA LYS A 12 7.32 5.57 -5.04
C LYS A 12 8.46 5.02 -4.18
N THR A 13 8.43 5.23 -2.88
CA THR A 13 9.43 4.69 -1.95
C THR A 13 9.32 3.16 -1.90
N ALA A 14 8.12 2.60 -1.83
CA ALA A 14 7.87 1.16 -1.83
C ALA A 14 8.43 0.43 -3.07
N ASN A 15 8.54 1.12 -4.21
CA ASN A 15 9.19 0.56 -5.41
C ASN A 15 10.68 0.24 -5.22
N HIS A 16 11.33 0.79 -4.20
CA HIS A 16 12.73 0.53 -3.86
C HIS A 16 12.90 -0.58 -2.81
N LEU A 17 11.80 -1.16 -2.30
CA LEU A 17 11.85 -2.32 -1.42
C LEU A 17 12.30 -3.56 -2.21
N GLU A 18 12.86 -4.53 -1.48
CA GLU A 18 13.13 -5.87 -2.00
C GLU A 18 11.87 -6.48 -2.64
N PRO A 19 11.99 -7.27 -3.73
CA PRO A 19 10.85 -7.67 -4.57
C PRO A 19 9.64 -8.24 -3.83
N HIS A 20 9.85 -9.14 -2.88
CA HIS A 20 8.76 -9.75 -2.11
C HIS A 20 8.08 -8.77 -1.15
N ARG A 21 8.80 -7.78 -0.61
CA ARG A 21 8.21 -6.74 0.26
C ARG A 21 7.39 -5.76 -0.57
N LYS A 22 7.90 -5.38 -1.74
CA LYS A 22 7.17 -4.58 -2.72
C LYS A 22 5.88 -5.30 -3.14
N GLU A 23 5.98 -6.56 -3.55
CA GLU A 23 4.83 -7.37 -3.97
C GLU A 23 3.78 -7.48 -2.86
N ALA A 24 4.21 -7.77 -1.63
CA ALA A 24 3.34 -7.82 -0.45
C ALA A 24 2.56 -6.51 -0.23
N PHE A 25 3.28 -5.38 -0.25
CA PHE A 25 2.69 -4.07 -0.03
C PHE A 25 1.73 -3.68 -1.16
N LEU A 26 2.12 -3.88 -2.43
CA LEU A 26 1.27 -3.54 -3.57
C LEU A 26 0.04 -4.45 -3.66
N SER A 27 0.16 -5.74 -3.35
CA SER A 27 -1.00 -6.65 -3.26
C SER A 27 -1.96 -6.17 -2.18
N TRP A 28 -1.47 -5.92 -0.97
CA TRP A 28 -2.32 -5.40 0.10
C TRP A 28 -2.99 -4.08 -0.28
N PHE A 29 -2.27 -3.19 -0.94
CA PHE A 29 -2.81 -1.90 -1.39
C PHE A 29 -3.99 -2.11 -2.36
N CYS A 30 -3.82 -2.95 -3.38
CA CYS A 30 -4.91 -3.29 -4.30
C CYS A 30 -6.09 -3.98 -3.59
N ASP A 31 -5.80 -4.96 -2.73
CA ASP A 31 -6.81 -5.71 -1.98
C ASP A 31 -7.61 -4.78 -1.05
N HIS A 32 -6.95 -3.84 -0.36
CA HIS A 32 -7.59 -2.90 0.56
C HIS A 32 -8.62 -2.00 -0.13
N PHE A 33 -8.33 -1.56 -1.35
CA PHE A 33 -9.25 -0.77 -2.16
C PHE A 33 -10.16 -1.62 -3.05
N SER A 34 -10.03 -2.97 -3.00
CA SER A 34 -10.78 -3.92 -3.81
C SER A 34 -10.69 -3.62 -5.31
N VAL A 35 -9.48 -3.35 -5.79
CA VAL A 35 -9.18 -3.06 -7.20
C VAL A 35 -8.16 -4.04 -7.75
N GLU A 36 -8.06 -4.14 -9.07
CA GLU A 36 -7.14 -5.09 -9.72
C GLU A 36 -5.72 -4.52 -9.89
N GLY A 37 -5.54 -3.20 -9.76
CA GLY A 37 -4.25 -2.56 -10.01
C GLY A 37 -3.98 -1.29 -9.19
N VAL A 38 -2.68 -0.98 -9.07
CA VAL A 38 -2.19 0.20 -8.33
C VAL A 38 -2.71 1.50 -8.94
N ASP A 39 -2.79 1.58 -10.27
CA ASP A 39 -3.32 2.75 -10.97
C ASP A 39 -4.83 2.95 -10.71
N GLU A 40 -5.58 1.86 -10.60
CA GLU A 40 -7.01 1.91 -10.22
C GLU A 40 -7.15 2.36 -8.77
N ALA A 41 -6.37 1.80 -7.83
CA ALA A 41 -6.40 2.22 -6.43
C ALA A 41 -6.05 3.72 -6.28
N LEU A 42 -5.08 4.20 -7.06
CA LEU A 42 -4.76 5.63 -7.11
C LEU A 42 -5.90 6.46 -7.70
N SER A 43 -6.56 5.99 -8.75
CA SER A 43 -7.74 6.65 -9.32
C SER A 43 -8.87 6.75 -8.28
N HIS A 44 -9.14 5.66 -7.55
CA HIS A 44 -10.09 5.64 -6.45
C HIS A 44 -9.76 6.72 -5.41
N LEU A 45 -8.52 6.77 -4.91
CA LEU A 45 -8.08 7.78 -3.95
C LEU A 45 -8.18 9.21 -4.49
N LYS A 46 -7.91 9.42 -5.79
CA LYS A 46 -7.95 10.74 -6.42
C LYS A 46 -9.36 11.32 -6.48
N ILE A 47 -10.38 10.47 -6.59
CA ILE A 47 -11.79 10.85 -6.64
C ILE A 47 -12.31 11.19 -5.23
N LEU A 48 -11.70 10.65 -4.18
CA LEU A 48 -12.05 10.94 -2.81
C LEU A 48 -11.65 12.38 -2.39
N GLY A 49 -12.40 12.95 -1.46
CA GLY A 49 -12.02 14.19 -0.79
C GLY A 49 -10.77 14.00 0.08
N ASN A 50 -9.98 15.07 0.27
CA ASN A 50 -8.69 15.00 1.00
C ASN A 50 -8.82 14.44 2.43
N GLU A 51 -9.95 14.66 3.09
CA GLU A 51 -10.23 14.11 4.42
C GLU A 51 -10.29 12.57 4.41
N ALA A 52 -11.10 11.98 3.51
CA ALA A 52 -11.16 10.52 3.33
C ALA A 52 -9.80 9.94 2.89
N VAL A 53 -9.06 10.65 2.02
CA VAL A 53 -7.70 10.23 1.64
C VAL A 53 -6.76 10.25 2.83
N SER A 54 -6.91 11.19 3.77
CA SER A 54 -6.09 11.28 4.98
C SER A 54 -6.31 10.07 5.90
N GLU A 55 -7.55 9.58 6.01
CA GLU A 55 -7.87 8.38 6.78
C GLU A 55 -7.17 7.14 6.20
N HIS A 56 -7.20 6.98 4.88
CA HIS A 56 -6.52 5.90 4.19
C HIS A 56 -4.99 6.02 4.27
N LYS A 57 -4.45 7.24 4.22
CA LYS A 57 -3.00 7.49 4.26
C LYS A 57 -2.33 6.83 5.45
N SER A 58 -2.89 6.97 6.66
CA SER A 58 -2.31 6.36 7.86
C SER A 58 -2.26 4.84 7.79
N LEU A 59 -3.26 4.19 7.19
CA LEU A 59 -3.26 2.74 6.97
C LEU A 59 -2.16 2.33 5.98
N ILE A 60 -2.04 3.08 4.87
CA ILE A 60 -1.04 2.83 3.83
C ILE A 60 0.39 3.00 4.39
N GLU A 61 0.64 4.06 5.17
CA GLU A 61 1.92 4.27 5.84
C GLU A 61 2.29 3.14 6.80
N ASN A 62 1.30 2.66 7.56
CA ASN A 62 1.51 1.58 8.52
C ASN A 62 1.85 0.26 7.81
N GLU A 63 1.13 -0.09 6.74
CA GLU A 63 1.47 -1.31 5.97
C GLU A 63 2.83 -1.18 5.31
N TYR A 64 3.19 -0.01 4.75
CA TYR A 64 4.51 0.23 4.20
C TYR A 64 5.62 -0.03 5.25
N LYS A 65 5.51 0.61 6.43
CA LYS A 65 6.48 0.43 7.52
C LYS A 65 6.54 -1.01 8.02
N TRP A 66 5.41 -1.70 8.04
CA TRP A 66 5.36 -3.13 8.37
C TRP A 66 6.12 -3.95 7.33
N CYS A 67 5.82 -3.77 6.03
CA CYS A 67 6.51 -4.44 4.93
C CYS A 67 8.01 -4.12 4.89
N GLU A 68 8.45 -2.96 5.36
CA GLU A 68 9.87 -2.60 5.45
C GLU A 68 10.57 -3.25 6.65
N SER A 69 9.93 -3.23 7.83
CA SER A 69 10.57 -3.59 9.11
C SER A 69 10.51 -5.08 9.48
N GLN A 70 9.55 -5.84 8.96
CA GLN A 70 9.37 -7.24 9.37
C GLN A 70 10.46 -8.17 8.79
N PRO A 71 10.73 -9.33 9.41
CA PRO A 71 11.51 -10.39 8.77
C PRO A 71 10.90 -10.83 7.44
N LEU A 72 11.75 -11.08 6.42
CA LEU A 72 11.28 -11.38 5.06
C LEU A 72 10.41 -12.64 4.99
N ASP A 73 10.76 -13.69 5.75
CA ASP A 73 9.98 -14.92 5.83
C ASP A 73 8.56 -14.69 6.36
N ARG A 74 8.41 -13.75 7.30
CA ARG A 74 7.13 -13.35 7.87
C ARG A 74 6.29 -12.59 6.85
N VAL A 75 6.90 -11.67 6.12
CA VAL A 75 6.24 -10.92 5.03
C VAL A 75 5.70 -11.90 3.99
N ILE A 76 6.53 -12.84 3.50
CA ILE A 76 6.12 -13.82 2.50
C ILE A 76 4.97 -14.69 3.01
N ARG A 77 5.05 -15.18 4.25
CA ARG A 77 4.03 -16.08 4.82
C ARG A 77 2.67 -15.40 4.94
N ILE A 78 2.64 -14.17 5.45
CA ILE A 78 1.40 -13.44 5.67
C ILE A 78 0.80 -12.97 4.34
N SER A 79 1.63 -12.50 3.41
CA SER A 79 1.15 -12.04 2.09
C SER A 79 0.54 -13.19 1.29
N LYS A 80 1.09 -14.41 1.41
CA LYS A 80 0.50 -15.61 0.80
C LYS A 80 -0.76 -16.11 1.52
N GLY A 81 -0.89 -15.86 2.82
CA GLY A 81 -2.03 -16.25 3.64
C GLY A 81 -3.24 -15.32 3.56
N LYS A 82 -3.11 -14.12 2.94
CA LYS A 82 -4.21 -13.16 2.75
C LYS A 82 -5.16 -13.52 1.59
N LYS A 83 -4.85 -14.54 0.78
CA LYS A 83 -5.81 -15.13 -0.17
C LYS A 83 -6.70 -16.14 0.55
N VAL A 84 -7.89 -15.71 0.96
CA VAL A 84 -9.03 -16.59 1.30
C VAL A 84 -10.24 -16.13 0.52
#